data_AF-A0AAV6I6I8-F1
#
_entry.id   AF-A0AAV6I6I8-F1
#
_cell.length_a   1.000
_cell.length_b   1.000
_cell.length_c   1.000
_cell.angle_alpha   90.00
_cell.angle_beta   90.00
_cell.angle_gamma   90.00
#
_symmetry.space_group_name_H-M   'P 1'
#
loop_
_entity.id
_entity.type
_entity.pdbx_description
1 polymer ?
#
loop_
_entity_poly.entity_id
_entity_poly.type
_entity_poly.pdbx_seq_one_letter_code
_entity_poly.pdbx_strand_id
1 'polypeptide(L)'
;MVFFCGPTANKFLFSNESKLVATWWPSTFSKLFHSNSSVPSTPAGLKTKSVRDVVSAFLKPDVLQNYVPTMDSIAREHVEKEWEPKGVELVVVEAVKKYTLELACQLLMGIKDHEHWAGFADRFRTEPASSKSNTQQNKEKIGKLT
;
A
#
# COMPACT_ATOMS: atom_id res chain seq x y z
N MET A 1 -8.64 4.23 -25.43
CA MET A 1 -7.76 4.56 -24.29
C MET A 1 -6.56 5.29 -24.85
N VAL A 2 -6.25 6.48 -24.33
CA VAL A 2 -5.14 7.31 -24.81
C VAL A 2 -4.05 7.29 -23.73
N PHE A 3 -2.81 7.09 -24.13
CA PHE A 3 -1.67 7.06 -23.21
C PHE A 3 -0.89 8.37 -23.36
N PHE A 4 -0.66 9.02 -22.23
CA PHE A 4 0.17 10.21 -22.12
C PHE A 4 1.52 9.78 -21.56
N CYS A 5 2.61 10.06 -22.28
CA CYS A 5 3.95 9.66 -21.89
C CYS A 5 4.90 10.86 -21.92
N GLY A 6 5.77 10.94 -20.92
CA GLY A 6 6.84 11.93 -20.84
C GLY A 6 6.52 13.18 -20.01
N PRO A 7 7.55 14.02 -19.75
CA PRO A 7 7.44 15.14 -18.79
C PRO A 7 6.39 16.18 -19.17
N THR A 8 6.30 16.55 -20.45
CA THR A 8 5.31 17.53 -20.95
C THR A 8 3.88 17.03 -20.74
N ALA A 9 3.66 15.74 -20.97
CA ALA A 9 2.37 15.11 -20.79
C ALA A 9 1.97 15.06 -19.30
N ASN A 10 2.91 14.70 -18.41
CA ASN A 10 2.69 14.76 -16.97
C ASN A 10 2.35 16.18 -16.50
N LYS A 11 3.08 17.21 -16.98
CA LYS A 11 2.79 18.61 -16.67
C LYS A 11 1.39 18.99 -17.10
N PHE A 12 0.97 18.59 -18.30
CA PHE A 12 -0.39 18.83 -18.79
C PHE A 12 -1.45 18.20 -17.88
N LEU A 13 -1.28 16.93 -17.50
CA LEU A 13 -2.22 16.22 -16.63
C LEU A 13 -2.33 16.88 -15.24
N PHE A 14 -1.20 17.14 -14.58
CA PHE A 14 -1.19 17.67 -13.21
C PHE A 14 -1.53 19.17 -13.13
N SER A 15 -1.20 19.98 -14.14
CA SER A 15 -1.51 21.43 -14.14
C SER A 15 -2.98 21.72 -14.42
N ASN A 16 -3.68 20.77 -15.04
CA ASN A 16 -5.09 20.89 -15.43
C ASN A 16 -6.02 20.00 -14.61
N GLU A 17 -5.54 19.45 -13.49
CA GLU A 17 -6.37 18.73 -12.52
C GLU A 17 -7.57 19.60 -12.13
N SER A 18 -8.78 19.02 -12.17
CA SER A 18 -10.07 19.68 -11.89
C SER A 18 -10.48 20.82 -12.84
N LYS A 19 -9.70 21.12 -13.88
CA LYS A 19 -10.02 22.10 -14.94
C LYS A 19 -10.38 21.42 -16.26
N LEU A 20 -9.43 20.66 -16.81
CA LEU A 20 -9.57 19.91 -18.08
C LEU A 20 -9.44 18.41 -17.86
N VAL A 21 -8.90 17.99 -16.72
CA VAL A 21 -8.64 16.59 -16.38
C VAL A 21 -9.32 16.25 -15.06
N ALA A 22 -10.23 15.27 -15.10
CA ALA A 22 -10.85 14.71 -13.92
C ALA A 22 -10.05 13.48 -13.45
N THR A 23 -9.74 13.42 -12.16
CA THR A 23 -9.06 12.27 -11.56
C THR A 23 -10.01 11.08 -11.53
N TRP A 24 -9.61 9.99 -12.16
CA TRP A 24 -10.35 8.74 -12.14
C TRP A 24 -9.78 7.81 -11.07
N TRP A 25 -10.65 7.36 -10.16
CA TRP A 25 -10.30 6.35 -9.14
C TRP A 25 -10.99 5.03 -9.48
N PRO A 26 -10.29 3.88 -9.35
CA PRO A 26 -10.93 2.58 -9.43
C PRO A 26 -12.07 2.45 -8.41
N SER A 27 -13.10 1.67 -8.75
CA SER A 27 -14.27 1.47 -7.87
C SER A 27 -13.90 0.89 -6.50
N THR A 28 -12.89 0.01 -6.44
CA THR A 28 -12.36 -0.54 -5.19
C THR A 28 -11.77 0.55 -4.30
N PHE A 29 -10.95 1.43 -4.85
CA PHE A 29 -10.38 2.58 -4.12
C PHE A 29 -11.48 3.53 -3.68
N SER A 30 -12.46 3.76 -4.53
CA SER A 30 -13.61 4.57 -4.16
C SER A 30 -14.31 3.99 -2.92
N LYS A 31 -14.55 2.68 -2.84
CA LYS A 31 -15.18 2.08 -1.64
C LYS A 31 -14.34 2.20 -0.36
N LEU A 32 -13.01 2.21 -0.47
CA LEU A 32 -12.11 2.30 0.69
C LEU A 32 -12.00 3.73 1.23
N PHE A 33 -11.96 4.73 0.34
CA PHE A 33 -11.73 6.13 0.71
C PHE A 33 -13.01 6.98 0.75
N HIS A 34 -14.11 6.51 0.16
CA HIS A 34 -15.42 7.11 0.41
C HIS A 34 -15.95 6.53 1.73
N SER A 35 -15.72 7.26 2.82
CA SER A 35 -16.56 7.16 4.01
C SER A 35 -18.02 7.18 3.57
N ASN A 36 -18.83 6.28 4.14
CA ASN A 36 -20.27 6.08 3.88
C ASN A 36 -21.12 7.33 4.23
N SER A 37 -20.85 8.49 3.65
CA SER A 37 -21.81 9.60 3.67
C SER A 37 -22.78 9.36 2.51
N SER A 38 -24.00 9.00 2.88
CA SER A 38 -25.19 8.85 2.05
C SER A 38 -25.60 10.16 1.38
N VAL A 39 -24.76 10.73 0.52
CA VAL A 39 -25.10 11.94 -0.23
C VAL A 39 -24.91 11.68 -1.72
N PRO A 40 -26.01 11.65 -2.50
CA PRO A 40 -25.94 11.51 -3.93
C PRO A 40 -25.32 12.78 -4.52
N SER A 41 -24.53 12.61 -5.58
CA SER A 41 -24.12 13.67 -6.51
C SER A 41 -23.39 14.87 -5.90
N THR A 42 -22.07 14.73 -5.72
CA THR A 42 -21.15 15.88 -5.75
C THR A 42 -20.04 15.57 -6.75
N PRO A 43 -19.66 16.51 -7.63
CA PRO A 43 -18.66 16.27 -8.67
C PRO A 43 -17.34 15.84 -8.02
N ALA A 44 -16.70 14.84 -8.61
CA ALA A 44 -15.49 14.16 -8.11
C ALA A 44 -14.33 15.11 -7.72
N GLY A 45 -14.35 16.37 -8.15
CA GLY A 45 -13.36 17.40 -7.83
C GLY A 45 -13.41 17.99 -6.41
N LEU A 46 -14.50 17.84 -5.66
CA LEU A 46 -14.59 18.34 -4.27
C LEU A 46 -14.06 17.33 -3.24
N LYS A 47 -14.25 16.03 -3.49
CA LYS A 47 -13.83 14.94 -2.57
C LYS A 47 -12.37 14.51 -2.75
N THR A 48 -11.78 14.76 -3.93
CA THR A 48 -10.35 14.53 -4.18
C THR A 48 -9.46 15.52 -3.43
N LYS A 49 -9.93 16.76 -3.25
CA LYS A 49 -9.25 17.78 -2.45
C LYS A 49 -9.12 17.34 -0.98
N SER A 50 -10.18 16.81 -0.37
CA SER A 50 -10.13 16.39 1.04
C SER A 50 -9.15 15.24 1.30
N VAL A 51 -9.03 14.26 0.39
CA VAL A 51 -8.04 13.19 0.54
C VAL A 51 -6.61 13.73 0.39
N ARG A 52 -6.39 14.61 -0.60
CA ARG A 52 -5.10 15.28 -0.80
C ARG A 52 -4.72 16.12 0.41
N ASP A 53 -5.66 16.84 1.01
CA ASP A 53 -5.44 17.68 2.18
C ASP A 53 -5.03 16.82 3.39
N VAL A 54 -5.74 15.71 3.64
CA VAL A 54 -5.39 14.74 4.68
C VAL A 54 -3.99 14.17 4.46
N VAL A 55 -3.68 13.67 3.27
CA VAL A 55 -2.35 13.12 2.94
C VAL A 55 -1.26 14.20 3.10
N SER A 56 -1.52 15.42 2.62
CA SER A 56 -0.57 16.53 2.72
C SER A 56 -0.28 16.92 4.18
N ALA A 57 -1.25 16.76 5.09
CA ALA A 57 -1.07 17.05 6.51
C ALA A 57 -0.07 16.08 7.16
N PHE A 58 -0.10 14.80 6.80
CA PHE A 58 0.86 13.79 7.27
C PHE A 58 2.26 13.94 6.66
N LEU A 59 2.35 14.53 5.46
CA LEU A 59 3.61 14.70 4.72
C LEU A 59 4.26 16.08 4.91
N LYS A 60 3.80 16.88 5.88
CA LYS A 60 4.44 18.17 6.18
C LYS A 60 5.88 17.95 6.68
N PRO A 61 6.84 18.79 6.26
CA PRO A 61 8.24 18.67 6.70
C PRO A 61 8.39 18.56 8.23
N ASP A 62 7.65 19.37 8.99
CA ASP A 62 7.69 19.36 10.45
C ASP A 62 7.20 18.03 11.03
N VAL A 63 6.19 17.41 10.40
CA VAL A 63 5.65 16.12 10.81
C VAL A 63 6.62 15.00 10.44
N LEU A 64 7.21 15.05 9.25
CA LEU A 64 8.20 14.07 8.79
C LEU A 64 9.46 14.06 9.66
N GLN A 65 9.92 15.22 10.14
CA GLN A 65 11.05 15.29 11.06
C GLN A 65 10.77 14.53 12.36
N ASN A 66 9.54 14.60 12.87
CA ASN A 66 9.10 13.87 14.06
C ASN A 66 8.96 12.36 13.82
N TYR A 67 8.94 11.90 12.57
CA TYR A 67 8.89 10.47 12.25
C TYR A 67 10.25 9.79 12.35
N VAL A 68 11.35 10.53 12.13
CA VAL A 68 12.71 9.97 12.08
C VAL A 68 13.09 9.17 13.34
N PRO A 69 12.86 9.65 14.57
CA PRO A 69 13.20 8.88 15.77
C PRO A 69 12.42 7.57 15.89
N THR A 70 11.12 7.62 15.55
CA THR A 70 10.26 6.43 15.56
C THR A 70 10.69 5.44 14.49
N MET A 71 11.01 5.91 13.29
CA MET A 71 11.50 5.08 12.19
C MET A 71 12.82 4.38 12.52
N ASP A 72 13.75 5.09 13.15
CA ASP A 72 15.05 4.55 13.58
C ASP A 72 14.85 3.48 14.67
N SER A 73 14.03 3.76 15.68
CA SER A 73 13.73 2.81 16.76
C SER A 73 13.14 1.50 16.24
N ILE A 74 12.13 1.58 15.37
CA ILE A 74 11.47 0.40 14.79
C ILE A 74 12.43 -0.35 13.87
N ALA A 75 13.27 0.37 13.10
CA ALA A 75 14.25 -0.25 12.23
C ALA A 75 15.28 -1.07 13.03
N ARG A 76 15.83 -0.51 14.11
CA ARG A 76 16.76 -1.21 15.01
C ARG A 76 16.13 -2.47 15.60
N GLU A 77 14.90 -2.35 16.09
CA GLU A 77 14.18 -3.50 16.64
C GLU A 77 13.99 -4.62 15.61
N HIS A 78 13.60 -4.29 14.38
CA HIS A 78 13.46 -5.28 13.31
C HIS A 78 14.78 -5.92 12.91
N VAL A 79 15.87 -5.14 12.89
CA VAL A 79 17.20 -5.66 12.60
C VAL A 79 17.61 -6.68 13.67
N GLU A 80 17.55 -6.31 14.94
CA GLU A 80 17.99 -7.15 16.06
C GLU A 80 17.10 -8.41 16.24
N LYS A 81 15.77 -8.27 16.09
CA LYS A 81 14.84 -9.37 16.40
C LYS A 81 14.51 -10.26 15.23
N GLU A 82 14.47 -9.72 14.00
CA GLU A 82 13.98 -10.46 12.84
C GLU A 82 15.00 -10.66 11.73
N TRP A 83 16.00 -9.79 11.58
CA TRP A 83 16.92 -9.85 10.43
C TRP A 83 18.25 -10.48 10.80
N GLU A 84 18.94 -10.00 11.84
CA GLU A 84 20.19 -10.58 12.33
C GLU A 84 20.05 -12.07 12.70
N PRO A 85 18.98 -12.51 13.38
CA PRO A 85 18.83 -13.92 13.74
C PRO A 85 18.61 -14.85 12.54
N LYS A 86 18.19 -14.33 11.38
CA LYS A 86 18.04 -15.12 10.14
C LYS A 86 19.38 -15.38 9.45
N GLY A 87 20.45 -14.70 9.87
CA GLY A 87 21.81 -14.95 9.40
C GLY A 87 22.02 -14.55 7.94
N VAL A 88 22.43 -15.50 7.10
CA VAL A 88 22.96 -15.24 5.75
C VAL A 88 21.87 -15.01 4.70
N GLU A 89 20.65 -15.51 4.91
CA GLU A 89 19.57 -15.43 3.91
C GLU A 89 18.35 -14.68 4.47
N LEU A 90 18.02 -13.54 3.84
CA LEU A 90 16.88 -12.71 4.17
C LEU A 90 16.03 -12.43 2.93
N VAL A 91 14.76 -12.82 2.97
CA VAL A 91 13.78 -12.42 1.95
C VAL A 91 13.36 -10.97 2.21
N VAL A 92 14.04 -10.03 1.54
CA VAL A 92 13.87 -8.58 1.74
C VAL A 92 12.41 -8.14 1.60
N VAL A 93 11.67 -8.69 0.64
CA VAL A 93 10.26 -8.32 0.41
C VAL A 93 9.40 -8.62 1.63
N GLU A 94 9.61 -9.74 2.32
CA GLU A 94 8.83 -10.10 3.50
C GLU A 94 9.25 -9.30 4.72
N ALA A 95 10.55 -9.08 4.87
CA ALA A 95 11.14 -8.28 5.93
C ALA A 95 10.63 -6.83 5.88
N VAL A 96 10.73 -6.20 4.71
CA VAL A 96 10.31 -4.80 4.50
C VAL A 96 8.79 -4.67 4.58
N LYS A 97 8.01 -5.68 4.16
CA LYS A 97 6.54 -5.65 4.28
C LYS A 97 6.08 -5.50 5.73
N LYS A 98 6.63 -6.30 6.64
CA LYS A 98 6.31 -6.20 8.07
C LYS A 98 6.72 -4.86 8.66
N TYR A 99 7.97 -4.46 8.41
CA TYR A 99 8.52 -3.18 8.86
C TYR A 99 7.67 -1.99 8.39
N THR A 100 7.32 -1.95 7.10
CA THR A 100 6.55 -0.83 6.51
C THR A 100 5.12 -0.80 7.05
N LEU A 101 4.53 -1.96 7.33
CA LEU A 101 3.20 -2.03 7.91
C LEU A 101 3.20 -1.51 9.35
N GLU A 102 4.16 -1.94 10.18
CA GLU A 102 4.31 -1.44 11.54
C GLU A 102 4.52 0.07 11.54
N LEU A 103 5.40 0.59 10.68
CA LEU A 103 5.58 2.03 10.49
C LEU A 103 4.28 2.74 10.14
N ALA A 104 3.51 2.22 9.18
CA ALA A 104 2.24 2.82 8.79
C ALA A 104 1.24 2.84 9.96
N CYS A 105 1.16 1.76 10.73
CA CYS A 105 0.32 1.67 11.92
C CYS A 105 0.71 2.68 13.00
N GLN A 106 2.00 2.81 13.30
CA GLN A 106 2.47 3.71 14.34
C GLN A 106 2.41 5.18 13.90
N LEU A 107 2.82 5.51 12.68
CA LEU A 107 2.97 6.90 12.22
C LEU A 107 1.66 7.51 11.69
N LEU A 108 0.85 6.73 10.97
CA LEU A 108 -0.37 7.23 10.33
C LEU A 108 -1.62 6.97 11.16
N MET A 109 -1.65 5.86 11.90
CA MET A 109 -2.82 5.46 12.71
C MET A 109 -2.61 5.67 14.21
N GLY A 110 -1.38 5.94 14.67
CA GLY A 110 -1.06 6.11 16.08
C GLY A 110 -1.16 4.84 16.91
N ILE A 111 -1.24 3.66 16.27
CA ILE A 111 -1.41 2.36 16.93
C ILE A 111 -0.03 1.82 17.28
N LYS A 112 0.30 1.79 18.58
CA LYS A 112 1.60 1.31 19.09
C LYS A 112 1.58 -0.13 19.60
N ASP A 113 0.41 -0.71 19.78
CA ASP A 113 0.27 -2.05 20.37
C ASP A 113 0.55 -3.15 19.34
N HIS A 114 1.55 -3.97 19.62
CA HIS A 114 2.05 -5.04 18.75
C HIS A 114 0.98 -6.10 18.45
N GLU A 115 0.20 -6.47 19.47
CA GLU A 115 -0.89 -7.45 19.34
C GLU A 115 -1.97 -6.95 18.36
N HIS A 116 -2.25 -5.64 18.40
CA HIS A 116 -3.29 -5.01 17.59
C HIS A 116 -2.93 -4.92 16.12
N TRP A 117 -1.68 -4.58 15.79
CA TRP A 117 -1.26 -4.51 14.39
C TRP A 117 -0.84 -5.86 13.82
N ALA A 118 -0.41 -6.84 14.64
CA ALA A 118 -0.10 -8.19 14.18
C ALA A 118 -1.34 -8.89 13.58
N GLY A 119 -2.51 -8.76 14.23
CA GLY A 119 -3.78 -9.25 13.67
C GLY A 119 -4.23 -8.48 12.43
N PHE A 120 -3.85 -7.20 12.30
CA PHE A 120 -4.07 -6.43 11.09
C PHE A 120 -3.15 -6.90 9.95
N ALA A 121 -1.88 -7.21 10.24
CA ALA A 121 -0.90 -7.70 9.28
C ALA A 121 -1.33 -9.00 8.61
N ASP A 122 -1.99 -9.88 9.35
CA ASP A 122 -2.48 -11.14 8.82
C ASP A 122 -3.52 -10.93 7.70
N ARG A 123 -4.34 -9.87 7.80
CA ARG A 123 -5.30 -9.49 6.74
C ARG A 123 -4.62 -8.97 5.46
N PHE A 124 -3.39 -8.48 5.54
CA PHE A 124 -2.59 -8.04 4.39
C PHE A 124 -1.65 -9.12 3.85
N ARG A 125 -1.54 -10.27 4.52
CA ARG A 125 -0.98 -11.47 3.89
C ARG A 125 -1.98 -11.94 2.85
N THR A 126 -1.86 -11.40 1.65
CA THR A 126 -2.37 -12.09 0.45
C THR A 126 -1.88 -13.52 0.52
N GLU A 127 -2.80 -14.48 0.44
CA GLU A 127 -2.54 -15.92 0.47
C GLU A 127 -1.23 -16.25 -0.26
N PRO A 128 -0.39 -17.19 0.25
CA PRO A 128 0.65 -17.75 -0.60
C PRO A 128 -0.04 -18.25 -1.85
N ALA A 129 0.42 -17.83 -3.03
CA ALA A 129 -0.16 -18.17 -4.31
C ALA A 129 -0.58 -19.65 -4.32
N SER A 130 -1.86 -19.89 -4.10
CA SER A 130 -2.53 -21.17 -4.33
C SER A 130 -2.58 -21.35 -5.85
N SER A 131 -1.42 -21.71 -6.39
CA SER A 131 -1.20 -22.12 -7.77
C SER A 131 0.03 -23.04 -7.81
N LYS A 132 0.09 -23.97 -6.84
CA LYS A 132 0.80 -25.25 -7.03
C LYS A 132 -0.22 -26.39 -6.94
N SER A 133 -1.27 -26.31 -7.74
CA SER A 133 -2.25 -27.40 -7.89
C SER A 133 -2.89 -27.33 -9.28
N ASN A 134 -2.09 -27.42 -10.35
CA ASN A 134 -2.60 -27.85 -11.67
C ASN A 134 -1.51 -28.24 -12.68
N THR A 135 -0.23 -27.94 -12.44
CA THR A 135 0.84 -28.30 -13.39
C THR A 135 1.38 -29.74 -13.20
N GLN A 136 1.11 -30.40 -12.07
CA GLN A 136 1.48 -31.83 -11.88
C GLN A 136 0.37 -32.81 -12.32
N GLN A 137 -0.91 -32.48 -12.17
CA GLN A 137 -2.00 -33.35 -12.66
C GLN A 137 -2.06 -33.45 -14.20
N ASN A 138 -1.58 -32.44 -14.94
CA ASN A 138 -1.61 -32.49 -16.40
C ASN A 138 -0.43 -33.25 -17.03
N LYS A 139 0.62 -33.59 -16.25
CA LYS A 139 1.71 -34.46 -16.74
C LYS A 139 1.37 -35.96 -16.58
N GLU A 140 0.57 -36.34 -15.57
CA GLU A 140 0.13 -37.73 -15.39
C GLU A 140 -0.95 -38.17 -16.40
N LYS A 141 -1.75 -37.24 -16.94
CA LYS A 141 -2.75 -37.58 -17.97
C LYS A 141 -2.16 -37.76 -19.37
N ILE A 142 -1.00 -37.19 -19.66
CA ILE A 142 -0.36 -37.29 -20.99
C ILE A 142 0.55 -38.53 -21.08
N GLY A 143 1.05 -39.05 -19.95
CA GLY A 143 1.87 -40.27 -19.90
C GLY A 143 1.11 -41.61 -19.84
N LYS A 144 -0.23 -41.61 -19.94
CA LYS A 144 -1.07 -42.83 -19.94
C LYS A 144 -1.81 -43.07 -21.26
N LEU A 145 -1.45 -42.34 -22.31
CA LEU A 145 -2.04 -42.43 -23.65
C LEU A 145 -1.00 -42.75 -24.74
N THR A 146 0.10 -43.39 -24.36
CA THR A 146 1.04 -44.08 -25.26
C THR A 146 1.33 -45.44 -24.65
#